data_AF-A0A397VX96-F1
#
_entry.id   AF-A0A397VX96-F1
#
_cell.length_a   1.000
_cell.length_b   1.000
_cell.length_c   1.000
_cell.angle_alpha   90.00
_cell.angle_beta   90.00
_cell.angle_gamma   90.00
#
_symmetry.space_group_name_H-M   'P 1'
#
loop_
_entity.id
_entity.type
_entity.pdbx_description
1 polymer ?
#
loop_
_entity_poly.entity_id
_entity_poly.type
_entity_poly.pdbx_seq_one_letter_code
_entity_poly.pdbx_strand_id
1 'polypeptide(L)'
;MALKNVAYPLPNDDDEIDRLHFRHFLNRNIWKSNFSAPINHILTNPETKILDVGCGAASWSFDMATTYPLVNIIGIDISRQQATQIKPKNFTFFKANVLEGIPFNDNTFDYIFQRNLMRAYTEQDWPHVVNELVRILKPGGYLEK
;
A
#
# COMPACT_ATOMS: atom_id res chain seq x y z
N MET A 1 15.40 5.75 5.67
CA MET A 1 15.25 6.30 7.03
C MET A 1 13.78 6.58 7.33
N ALA A 2 13.23 6.04 8.43
CA ALA A 2 11.83 6.21 8.86
C ALA A 2 11.48 7.66 9.22
N LEU A 3 10.21 7.97 9.48
CA LEU A 3 9.81 9.26 10.09
C LEU A 3 10.45 9.41 11.48
N LYS A 4 10.78 10.64 11.88
CA LYS A 4 11.40 10.90 13.19
C LYS A 4 10.39 10.51 14.30
N ASN A 5 10.87 9.88 15.36
CA ASN A 5 10.09 9.44 16.54
C ASN A 5 9.04 8.35 16.31
N VAL A 6 9.09 7.62 15.19
CA VAL A 6 8.23 6.45 14.96
C VAL A 6 9.05 5.18 15.12
N ALA A 7 8.62 4.29 16.03
CA ALA A 7 9.27 2.99 16.21
C ALA A 7 8.94 2.09 15.00
N TYR A 8 9.93 1.80 14.16
CA TYR A 8 9.79 0.78 13.12
C TYR A 8 10.14 -0.58 13.72
N PRO A 9 9.20 -1.54 13.82
CA PRO A 9 9.41 -2.76 14.60
C PRO A 9 10.27 -3.81 13.88
N LEU A 10 10.64 -3.57 12.63
CA LEU A 10 11.41 -4.50 11.78
C LEU A 10 12.75 -3.86 11.35
N PRO A 11 13.71 -4.65 10.86
CA PRO A 11 14.91 -4.11 10.25
C PRO A 11 14.60 -3.23 9.02
N ASN A 12 15.57 -2.42 8.61
CA ASN A 12 15.47 -1.58 7.41
C ASN A 12 16.79 -1.71 6.63
N ASP A 13 17.07 -2.94 6.22
CA ASP A 13 18.25 -3.39 5.50
C ASP A 13 17.85 -4.21 4.26
N ASP A 14 18.85 -4.61 3.47
CA ASP A 14 18.64 -5.32 2.21
C ASP A 14 18.03 -6.72 2.44
N ASP A 15 18.38 -7.39 3.53
CA ASP A 15 17.81 -8.69 3.91
C ASP A 15 16.30 -8.59 4.17
N GLU A 16 15.85 -7.54 4.86
CA GLU A 16 14.42 -7.29 5.04
C GLU A 16 13.72 -6.99 3.72
N ILE A 17 14.34 -6.22 2.83
CA ILE A 17 13.80 -5.93 1.49
C ILE A 17 13.61 -7.24 0.70
N ASP A 18 14.60 -8.12 0.69
CA ASP A 18 14.52 -9.43 0.05
C ASP A 18 13.41 -10.30 0.67
N ARG A 19 13.27 -10.28 2.00
CA ARG A 19 12.17 -10.95 2.70
C ARG A 19 10.81 -10.42 2.26
N LEU A 20 10.66 -9.10 2.07
CA LEU A 20 9.43 -8.47 1.60
C LEU A 20 9.09 -8.88 0.15
N HIS A 21 10.10 -8.88 -0.74
CA HIS A 21 9.96 -9.36 -2.11
C HIS A 21 9.49 -10.82 -2.15
N PHE A 22 10.21 -11.71 -1.46
CA PHE A 22 9.87 -13.13 -1.39
C PHE A 22 8.46 -13.35 -0.87
N ARG A 23 8.08 -12.65 0.21
CA ARG A 23 6.74 -12.74 0.81
C ARG A 23 5.63 -12.32 -0.16
N HIS A 24 5.84 -11.26 -0.95
CA HIS A 24 4.86 -10.85 -1.96
C HIS A 24 4.63 -11.95 -3.00
N PHE A 25 5.71 -12.47 -3.60
CA PHE A 25 5.60 -13.49 -4.63
C PHE A 25 5.07 -14.81 -4.09
N LEU A 26 5.39 -15.19 -2.85
CA LEU A 26 4.81 -16.35 -2.19
C LEU A 26 3.28 -16.21 -2.07
N ASN A 27 2.80 -15.07 -1.56
CA ASN A 27 1.36 -14.80 -1.44
C ASN A 27 0.68 -14.80 -2.82
N ARG A 28 1.24 -14.11 -3.81
CA ARG A 28 0.71 -14.12 -5.18
C ARG A 28 0.63 -15.54 -5.76
N ASN A 29 1.63 -16.38 -5.48
CA ASN A 29 1.67 -17.75 -5.98
C ASN A 29 0.66 -18.67 -5.32
N ILE A 30 0.40 -18.52 -4.02
CA ILE A 30 -0.58 -19.37 -3.33
C ILE A 30 -2.02 -18.89 -3.64
N TRP A 31 -2.27 -17.57 -3.68
CA TRP A 31 -3.60 -16.99 -3.93
C TRP A 31 -3.92 -16.89 -5.42
N LYS A 32 -2.93 -17.05 -6.30
CA LYS A 32 -3.03 -16.87 -7.76
C LYS A 32 -3.59 -15.51 -8.18
N SER A 33 -3.54 -14.53 -7.29
CA SER A 33 -4.04 -13.17 -7.47
C SER A 33 -3.29 -12.21 -6.56
N ASN A 34 -3.34 -10.92 -6.88
CA ASN A 34 -2.85 -9.83 -6.05
C ASN A 34 -3.91 -9.24 -5.13
N PHE A 35 -5.18 -9.50 -5.39
CA PHE A 35 -6.32 -8.97 -4.64
C PHE A 35 -7.47 -9.97 -4.66
N SER A 36 -8.37 -9.88 -3.69
CA SER A 36 -9.56 -10.72 -3.56
C SER A 36 -10.86 -9.93 -3.80
N ALA A 37 -10.80 -8.61 -3.59
CA ALA A 37 -11.92 -7.71 -3.83
C ALA A 37 -12.35 -7.73 -5.32
N PRO A 38 -13.65 -7.57 -5.62
CA PRO A 38 -14.19 -7.64 -6.99
C PRO A 38 -13.93 -6.35 -7.79
N ILE A 39 -12.65 -5.94 -7.89
CA ILE A 39 -12.22 -4.66 -8.46
C ILE A 39 -11.88 -4.72 -9.96
N ASN A 40 -12.05 -5.86 -10.63
CA ASN A 40 -11.67 -6.00 -12.05
C ASN A 40 -12.26 -4.90 -12.96
N HIS A 41 -13.46 -4.41 -12.64
CA HIS A 41 -14.16 -3.38 -13.40
C HIS A 41 -13.50 -1.98 -13.33
N ILE A 42 -12.67 -1.69 -12.31
CA ILE A 42 -11.94 -0.42 -12.20
C ILE A 42 -10.50 -0.49 -12.73
N LEU A 43 -9.96 -1.69 -12.98
CA LEU A 43 -8.55 -1.89 -13.35
C LEU A 43 -8.18 -1.47 -14.78
N THR A 44 -9.17 -1.11 -15.60
CA THR A 44 -8.99 -0.59 -16.96
C THR A 44 -9.31 0.90 -17.07
N ASN A 45 -9.78 1.54 -16.00
CA ASN A 45 -10.11 2.97 -16.01
C ASN A 45 -8.87 3.81 -15.62
N PRO A 46 -8.40 4.73 -16.48
CA PRO A 46 -7.23 5.56 -16.19
C PRO A 46 -7.41 6.55 -15.04
N GLU A 47 -8.63 6.84 -14.62
CA GLU A 47 -8.92 7.72 -13.49
C GLU A 47 -8.85 6.99 -12.14
N THR A 48 -8.79 5.66 -12.16
CA THR A 48 -8.72 4.82 -10.96
C THR A 48 -7.46 5.13 -10.14
N LYS A 49 -7.65 5.32 -8.84
CA LYS A 49 -6.58 5.49 -7.86
C LYS A 49 -6.60 4.38 -6.84
N ILE A 50 -5.49 3.66 -6.72
CA ILE A 50 -5.30 2.56 -5.78
C ILE A 50 -4.22 2.94 -4.77
N LEU A 51 -4.50 2.72 -3.49
CA LEU A 51 -3.54 2.95 -2.40
C LEU A 51 -3.01 1.62 -1.84
N ASP A 52 -1.69 1.51 -1.71
CA ASP A 52 -0.98 0.46 -0.97
C ASP A 52 -0.45 1.04 0.35
N VAL A 53 -1.07 0.64 1.46
CA VAL A 53 -0.77 1.15 2.80
C VAL A 53 0.30 0.29 3.46
N GLY A 54 1.42 0.93 3.83
CA GLY A 54 2.61 0.25 4.33
C GLY A 54 3.28 -0.57 3.24
N CYS A 55 3.54 0.07 2.09
CA CYS A 55 3.97 -0.61 0.88
C CYS A 55 5.37 -1.25 1.00
N GLY A 56 6.19 -0.86 2.00
CA GLY A 56 7.55 -1.36 2.21
C GLY A 56 8.41 -1.26 0.94
N ALA A 57 8.98 -2.38 0.50
CA ALA A 57 9.73 -2.51 -0.75
C ALA A 57 8.89 -2.31 -2.04
N ALA A 58 7.60 -2.00 -1.92
CA ALA A 58 6.64 -1.73 -3.00
C ALA A 58 6.45 -2.88 -4.01
N SER A 59 6.72 -4.13 -3.62
CA SER A 59 6.64 -5.27 -4.54
C SER A 59 5.24 -5.47 -5.10
N TRP A 60 4.22 -5.43 -4.21
CA TRP A 60 2.82 -5.52 -4.62
C TRP A 60 2.42 -4.34 -5.50
N SER A 61 2.76 -3.13 -5.07
CA SER A 61 2.54 -1.91 -5.84
C SER A 61 3.14 -1.99 -7.25
N PHE A 62 4.37 -2.50 -7.38
CA PHE A 62 5.05 -2.59 -8.68
C PHE A 62 4.44 -3.66 -9.57
N ASP A 63 4.05 -4.81 -9.00
CA ASP A 63 3.38 -5.87 -9.76
C ASP A 63 2.01 -5.40 -10.26
N MET A 64 1.22 -4.73 -9.40
CA MET A 64 -0.05 -4.11 -9.80
C MET A 64 0.13 -3.05 -10.88
N ALA A 65 1.08 -2.13 -10.69
CA ALA A 65 1.34 -1.04 -11.64
C ALA A 65 1.82 -1.56 -13.00
N THR A 66 2.62 -2.63 -13.02
CA THR A 66 3.10 -3.28 -14.25
C THR A 66 1.99 -4.05 -14.96
N THR A 67 1.15 -4.76 -14.20
CA THR A 67 0.04 -5.56 -14.74
C THR A 67 -1.10 -4.67 -15.27
N TYR A 68 -1.38 -3.56 -14.58
CA TYR A 68 -2.47 -2.64 -14.90
C TYR A 68 -1.90 -1.23 -15.18
N PRO A 69 -1.32 -1.00 -16.37
CA PRO A 69 -0.60 0.24 -16.67
C PRO A 69 -1.49 1.48 -16.78
N LEU A 70 -2.81 1.31 -16.87
CA LEU A 70 -3.77 2.41 -16.98
C LEU A 70 -4.09 3.04 -15.62
N VAL A 71 -4.13 2.27 -14.54
CA VAL A 71 -4.51 2.79 -13.22
C VAL A 71 -3.34 3.48 -12.53
N ASN A 72 -3.65 4.36 -11.58
CA ASN A 72 -2.65 5.04 -10.76
C ASN A 72 -2.46 4.28 -9.45
N ILE A 73 -1.24 3.77 -9.22
CA ILE A 73 -0.88 3.10 -7.96
C ILE A 73 -0.11 4.07 -7.08
N ILE A 74 -0.58 4.26 -5.86
CA ILE A 74 0.02 5.10 -4.84
C ILE A 74 0.47 4.20 -3.70
N GLY A 75 1.72 4.27 -3.30
CA GLY A 75 2.24 3.60 -2.10
C GLY A 75 2.52 4.59 -0.99
N ILE A 76 2.14 4.26 0.24
CA ILE A 76 2.55 5.00 1.43
C ILE A 76 3.31 4.12 2.40
N ASP A 77 4.36 4.66 3.01
CA ASP A 77 5.09 4.00 4.08
C ASP A 77 5.80 5.04 4.97
N ILE A 78 6.05 4.72 6.23
CA ILE A 78 6.81 5.59 7.14
C ILE A 78 8.31 5.58 6.81
N SER A 79 8.77 4.60 6.04
CA SER A 79 10.15 4.40 5.61
C SER A 79 10.22 4.25 4.09
N ARG A 80 11.30 4.75 3.50
CA ARG A 80 11.54 4.61 2.05
C ARG A 80 12.40 3.36 1.82
N GLN A 81 11.79 2.26 1.37
CA GLN A 81 12.45 0.96 1.11
C GLN A 81 12.39 0.51 -0.36
N GLN A 82 11.47 1.08 -1.13
CA GLN A 82 11.28 0.78 -2.54
C GLN A 82 12.44 1.27 -3.42
N ALA A 83 12.69 0.56 -4.52
CA ALA A 83 13.62 0.98 -5.55
C ALA A 83 13.21 2.34 -6.15
N THR A 84 14.17 3.25 -6.26
CA THR A 84 13.94 4.62 -6.78
C THR A 84 14.33 4.79 -8.24
N GLN A 85 15.30 4.01 -8.71
CA GLN A 85 15.85 4.12 -10.07
C GLN A 85 14.99 3.37 -11.10
N ILE A 86 14.53 2.17 -10.75
CA ILE A 86 13.73 1.32 -11.62
C ILE A 86 12.36 1.12 -10.97
N LYS A 87 11.35 1.85 -11.46
CA LYS A 87 9.97 1.77 -10.98
C LYS A 87 8.96 2.00 -12.10
N PRO A 88 7.73 1.44 -12.02
CA PRO A 88 6.67 1.71 -12.98
C PRO A 88 6.31 3.20 -13.07
N LYS A 89 5.91 3.65 -14.27
CA LYS A 89 5.58 5.06 -14.54
C LYS A 89 4.33 5.53 -13.78
N ASN A 90 3.36 4.64 -13.63
CA ASN A 90 2.09 4.86 -12.93
C ASN A 90 2.17 4.57 -11.42
N PHE A 91 3.37 4.45 -10.85
CA PHE A 91 3.57 4.32 -9.41
C PHE A 91 4.13 5.61 -8.77
N THR A 92 3.47 6.08 -7.73
CA THR A 92 3.91 7.22 -6.90
C THR A 92 4.05 6.80 -5.44
N PHE A 93 5.11 7.26 -4.77
CA PHE A 93 5.35 6.99 -3.36
C PHE A 93 5.26 8.25 -2.52
N PHE A 94 4.59 8.16 -1.37
CA PHE A 94 4.59 9.19 -0.34
C PHE A 94 5.09 8.62 0.99
N LYS A 95 5.93 9.38 1.68
CA LYS A 95 6.32 9.05 3.05
C LYS A 95 5.25 9.60 3.99
N ALA A 96 4.49 8.74 4.64
CA ALA A 96 3.36 9.15 5.49
C ALA A 96 3.13 8.15 6.63
N ASN A 97 2.70 8.65 7.79
CA ASN A 97 2.26 7.86 8.93
C ASN A 97 0.74 7.89 9.01
N VAL A 98 0.09 6.74 8.94
CA VAL A 98 -1.38 6.65 9.03
C VAL A 98 -1.89 7.24 10.36
N LEU A 99 -1.12 7.11 11.45
CA LEU A 99 -1.48 7.64 12.78
C LEU A 99 -1.39 9.16 12.89
N GLU A 100 -0.76 9.83 11.92
CA GLU A 100 -0.66 11.29 11.84
C GLU A 100 -1.63 11.88 10.81
N GLY A 101 -2.45 11.03 10.18
CA GLY A 101 -3.27 11.38 9.04
C GLY A 101 -2.51 11.21 7.72
N ILE A 102 -3.23 10.69 6.73
CA ILE A 102 -2.76 10.51 5.37
C ILE A 102 -3.09 11.79 4.58
N PRO A 103 -2.12 12.40 3.88
CA PRO A 103 -2.28 13.70 3.22
C PRO A 103 -3.06 13.62 1.89
N PHE A 104 -4.24 12.98 1.93
CA PHE A 104 -5.19 12.94 0.83
C PHE A 104 -6.56 13.43 1.31
N ASN A 105 -7.30 14.02 0.37
CA ASN A 105 -8.66 14.46 0.61
C ASN A 105 -9.58 13.25 0.82
N ASP A 106 -10.74 13.51 1.41
CA ASP A 106 -11.79 12.51 1.56
C ASP A 106 -12.19 11.95 0.19
N ASN A 107 -12.60 10.67 0.14
CA ASN A 107 -13.10 10.03 -1.09
C ASN A 107 -12.12 10.10 -2.28
N THR A 108 -10.82 9.89 -2.03
CA THR A 108 -9.77 9.95 -3.06
C THR A 108 -9.57 8.63 -3.78
N PHE A 109 -9.60 7.50 -3.08
CA PHE A 109 -9.19 6.20 -3.61
C PHE A 109 -10.38 5.30 -3.93
N ASP A 110 -10.28 4.57 -5.04
CA ASP A 110 -11.27 3.57 -5.47
C ASP A 110 -11.02 2.22 -4.80
N TYR A 111 -9.76 1.93 -4.49
CA TYR A 111 -9.33 0.72 -3.80
C TYR A 111 -8.16 1.02 -2.87
N ILE A 112 -8.26 0.54 -1.63
CA ILE A 112 -7.20 0.60 -0.65
C ILE A 112 -6.83 -0.83 -0.29
N PHE A 113 -5.56 -1.16 -0.50
CA PHE A 113 -4.96 -2.41 -0.11
C PHE A 113 -4.00 -2.18 1.05
N GLN A 114 -4.09 -3.04 2.05
CA GLN A 114 -3.16 -3.09 3.17
C GLN A 114 -2.84 -4.56 3.43
N ARG A 115 -1.59 -4.91 3.71
CA ARG A 115 -1.27 -6.30 4.11
C ARG A 115 -0.08 -6.35 5.05
N ASN A 116 -0.12 -7.28 6.00
CA ASN A 116 0.98 -7.55 6.94
C ASN A 116 1.34 -6.40 7.91
N LEU A 117 0.40 -5.49 8.22
CA LEU A 117 0.61 -4.41 9.18
C LEU A 117 0.14 -4.72 10.61
N MET A 118 -0.13 -5.98 10.94
CA MET A 118 -0.61 -6.37 12.28
C MET A 118 0.34 -6.00 13.42
N ARG A 119 1.66 -5.89 13.16
CA ARG A 119 2.66 -5.45 14.14
C ARG A 119 2.98 -3.96 14.08
N ALA A 120 2.40 -3.24 13.12
CA ALA A 120 2.67 -1.81 12.94
C ALA A 120 1.76 -0.93 13.81
N TYR A 121 0.66 -1.49 14.32
CA TYR A 121 -0.36 -0.77 15.07
C TYR A 121 -0.71 -1.53 16.35
N THR A 122 -0.91 -0.81 17.44
CA THR A 122 -1.48 -1.36 18.68
C THR A 122 -2.98 -1.61 18.54
N GLU A 123 -3.59 -2.31 19.49
CA GLU A 123 -5.05 -2.52 19.50
C GLU A 123 -5.81 -1.19 19.52
N GLN A 124 -5.29 -0.20 20.26
CA GLN A 124 -5.88 1.13 20.43
C GLN A 124 -5.76 2.00 19.17
N ASP A 125 -4.78 1.72 18.30
CA ASP A 125 -4.56 2.46 17.06
C ASP A 125 -5.54 2.06 15.95
N TRP A 126 -6.02 0.82 15.93
CA TRP A 126 -6.83 0.29 14.83
C TRP A 126 -8.11 1.08 14.53
N PRO A 127 -8.90 1.57 15.52
CA PRO A 127 -10.03 2.43 15.23
C PRO A 127 -9.64 3.69 14.47
N HIS A 128 -8.52 4.33 14.84
CA HIS A 128 -8.02 5.51 14.14
C HIS A 128 -7.56 5.16 12.72
N VAL A 129 -6.78 4.08 12.56
CA VAL A 129 -6.32 3.59 11.24
C VAL A 129 -7.50 3.31 10.31
N VAL A 130 -8.50 2.55 10.77
CA VAL A 130 -9.68 2.22 9.94
C VAL A 130 -10.47 3.47 9.58
N ASN A 131 -10.70 4.38 10.53
CA ASN A 131 -11.40 5.63 10.26
C ASN A 131 -10.66 6.47 9.20
N GLU A 132 -9.33 6.53 9.28
CA GLU A 132 -8.52 7.28 8.34
C GLU A 132 -8.53 6.67 6.93
N LEU A 133 -8.47 5.33 6.82
CA LEU A 133 -8.60 4.65 5.53
C LEU A 133 -9.99 4.80 4.93
N VAL A 134 -11.04 4.71 5.75
CA VAL A 134 -12.43 4.91 5.31
C VAL A 134 -12.65 6.35 4.85
N ARG A 135 -12.09 7.35 5.53
CA ARG A 135 -12.20 8.77 5.16
C ARG A 135 -11.73 9.02 3.73
N ILE A 136 -10.57 8.46 3.36
CA ILE A 136 -9.98 8.66 2.02
C ILE A 136 -10.50 7.68 0.97
N LEU A 137 -11.29 6.67 1.35
CA LEU A 137 -11.93 5.73 0.44
C LEU A 137 -13.19 6.35 -0.15
N LYS A 138 -13.40 6.23 -1.47
CA LYS A 138 -14.64 6.66 -2.13
C LYS A 138 -15.84 5.83 -1.63
N PRO A 139 -17.05 6.39 -1.62
CA PRO A 139 -18.26 5.60 -1.42
C PRO A 139 -18.36 4.51 -2.49
N GLY A 140 -18.58 3.26 -2.06
CA GLY A 140 -18.58 2.10 -2.96
C GLY A 140 -17.19 1.56 -3.32
N GLY A 141 -16.11 2.17 -2.84
CA GLY A 141 -14.76 1.65 -2.95
C GLY A 141 -14.53 0.44 -2.05
N TYR A 142 -13.40 -0.24 -2.27
CA TYR A 142 -13.01 -1.43 -1.52
C TYR A 142 -11.82 -1.15 -0.59
N LEU A 143 -11.90 -1.61 0.65
CA LEU A 143 -10.78 -1.70 1.58
C LEU A 143 -10.47 -3.19 1.81
N GLU A 144 -9.30 -3.64 1.36
CA GLU A 144 -8.81 -5.02 1.54
C GLU A 144 -7.60 -5.03 2.48
N LYS A 145 -7.64 -5.90 3.50
CA LYS A 145 -6.64 -6.05 4.56
C LYS A 145 -6.06 -7.46 4.60
#